data_AF-T1AKD7-F1
#
_entry.id   AF-T1AKD7-F1
#
_cell.length_a   1.000
_cell.length_b   1.000
_cell.length_c   1.000
_cell.angle_alpha   90.00
_cell.angle_beta   90.00
_cell.angle_gamma   90.00
#
_symmetry.space_group_name_H-M   'P 1'
#
loop_
_entity.id
_entity.type
_entity.pdbx_description
1 polymer ?
#
loop_
_entity_poly.entity_id
_entity_poly.type
_entity_poly.pdbx_seq_one_letter_code
_entity_poly.pdbx_strand_id
1 'polypeptide(L)'
;LSRKDIRPILVDWGDMSAQERTFNLTDYIEKDLKPILELLSPRPIYLVGYCMGGLMATALAQITQKIKGLVLLATPWNFHTDNTWMVPYLHASSDMLEQAIDLANELPGEVIQLLFNSLNPMSFVKKFRSLGQS
;
A
#
# COMPACT_ATOMS: atom_id res chain seq x y z
N LEU A 1 8.04 -7.10 19.26
CA LEU A 1 9.31 -7.38 18.55
C LEU A 1 10.55 -6.84 19.29
N SER A 2 10.45 -5.84 20.16
CA SER A 2 11.59 -5.27 20.93
C SER A 2 12.17 -6.16 22.05
N ARG A 3 11.67 -7.39 22.24
CA ARG A 3 12.19 -8.36 23.22
C ARG A 3 13.05 -9.47 22.61
N LYS A 4 13.30 -9.42 21.31
CA LYS A 4 14.26 -10.29 20.62
C LYS A 4 15.35 -9.39 20.07
N ASP A 5 16.58 -9.91 19.94
CA ASP A 5 17.79 -9.22 19.47
C ASP A 5 17.71 -8.88 17.96
N ILE A 6 16.59 -8.25 17.57
CA ILE A 6 16.18 -7.89 16.22
C ILE A 6 16.13 -6.37 16.19
N ARG A 7 16.70 -5.78 15.14
CA ARG A 7 16.61 -4.35 14.85
C ARG A 7 15.47 -4.10 13.85
N PRO A 8 14.23 -3.84 14.29
CA PRO A 8 13.15 -3.48 13.38
C PRO A 8 13.40 -2.08 12.82
N ILE A 9 13.16 -1.93 11.52
CA ILE A 9 13.14 -0.65 10.82
C ILE A 9 11.80 -0.57 10.12
N LEU A 10 11.16 0.59 10.18
CA LEU A 10 9.87 0.86 9.56
C LEU A 10 10.07 1.94 8.50
N VAL A 11 9.48 1.74 7.33
CA VAL A 11 9.35 2.79 6.32
C VAL A 11 8.22 3.72 6.77
N ASP A 12 8.57 4.97 7.01
CA ASP A 12 7.62 6.05 7.19
C ASP A 12 7.46 6.77 5.85
N TRP A 13 6.24 6.78 5.33
CA TRP A 13 5.93 7.37 4.02
C TRP A 13 5.82 8.90 4.07
N GLY A 14 5.65 9.48 5.26
CA GLY A 14 5.51 10.93 5.42
C GLY A 14 4.40 11.54 4.57
N ASP A 15 4.60 12.82 4.21
CA ASP A 15 3.76 13.55 3.27
C ASP A 15 4.33 13.46 1.85
N MET A 16 3.45 13.47 0.85
CA MET A 16 3.85 13.42 -0.55
C MET A 16 4.65 14.67 -0.95
N SER A 17 5.90 14.47 -1.35
CA SER A 17 6.77 15.52 -1.88
C SER A 17 6.36 15.93 -3.30
N ALA A 18 6.82 17.09 -3.74
CA ALA A 18 6.55 17.56 -5.12
C ALA A 18 7.10 16.62 -6.20
N GLN A 19 8.15 15.84 -5.90
CA GLN A 19 8.74 14.87 -6.82
C GLN A 19 7.88 13.60 -6.92
N GLU A 20 7.26 13.19 -5.83
CA GLU A 20 6.42 11.99 -5.76
C GLU A 20 5.06 12.17 -6.44
N ARG A 21 4.63 13.41 -6.73
CA ARG A 21 3.37 13.68 -7.44
C ARG A 21 3.30 13.06 -8.84
N THR A 22 4.44 12.77 -9.44
CA THR A 22 4.53 12.10 -10.75
C THR A 22 4.93 10.63 -10.66
N PHE A 23 5.08 10.10 -9.44
CA PHE A 23 5.48 8.71 -9.25
C PHE A 23 4.33 7.78 -9.63
N ASN A 24 4.67 6.76 -10.41
CA ASN A 24 3.88 5.52 -10.44
C ASN A 24 4.43 4.52 -9.40
N LEU A 25 3.80 3.35 -9.29
CA LEU A 25 4.23 2.32 -8.34
C LEU A 25 5.67 1.81 -8.60
N THR A 26 6.10 1.75 -9.86
CA THR A 26 7.48 1.36 -10.20
C THR A 26 8.47 2.37 -9.67
N ASP A 27 8.16 3.67 -9.73
CA ASP A 27 9.02 4.73 -9.20
C ASP A 27 9.21 4.57 -7.68
N TYR A 28 8.13 4.31 -6.93
CA TYR A 28 8.24 4.01 -5.49
C TYR A 28 9.14 2.81 -5.20
N ILE A 29 9.06 1.75 -6.02
CA ILE A 29 9.86 0.54 -5.81
C ILE A 29 11.33 0.79 -6.15
N GLU A 30 11.61 1.39 -7.31
CA GLU A 30 12.96 1.49 -7.86
C GLU A 30 13.73 2.72 -7.42
N LYS A 31 13.06 3.87 -7.28
CA LYS A 31 13.68 5.17 -6.97
C LYS A 31 13.70 5.50 -5.49
N ASP A 32 12.83 4.87 -4.70
CA ASP A 32 12.71 5.14 -3.28
C ASP A 32 13.09 3.92 -2.42
N LEU A 33 12.27 2.86 -2.43
CA LEU A 33 12.47 1.71 -1.54
C LEU A 33 13.78 0.95 -1.79
N LYS A 34 14.16 0.74 -3.06
CA LYS A 34 15.37 0.00 -3.41
C LYS A 34 16.65 0.72 -2.92
N PRO A 35 16.87 2.02 -3.19
CA PRO A 35 18.00 2.76 -2.62
C PRO A 35 18.06 2.72 -1.09
N ILE A 36 16.91 2.88 -0.41
CA ILE A 36 16.86 2.78 1.06
C ILE A 36 17.35 1.41 1.50
N LEU A 37 16.84 0.33 0.90
CA LEU A 37 17.24 -1.04 1.22
C LEU A 37 18.75 -1.28 1.04
N GLU A 38 19.35 -0.76 -0.03
CA GLU A 38 20.78 -0.89 -0.31
C GLU A 38 21.64 -0.18 0.75
N LEU A 39 21.14 0.92 1.32
CA LEU A 39 21.82 1.68 2.38
C LEU A 39 21.68 1.06 3.77
N LEU A 40 20.58 0.34 4.05
CA LEU A 40 20.27 -0.18 5.38
C LEU A 40 21.24 -1.27 5.87
N SER A 41 21.73 -2.13 4.96
CA SER A 41 22.58 -3.25 5.33
C SER A 41 23.43 -3.77 4.15
N PRO A 42 24.72 -4.08 4.39
CA PRO A 42 25.52 -4.78 3.40
C PRO A 42 25.03 -6.22 3.17
N ARG A 43 24.38 -6.83 4.17
CA ARG A 43 23.85 -8.21 4.11
C ARG A 43 22.35 -8.24 3.82
N PRO A 44 21.83 -9.30 3.18
CA PRO A 44 20.39 -9.47 2.98
C PRO A 44 19.58 -9.46 4.28
N ILE A 45 18.39 -8.86 4.26
CA ILE A 45 17.49 -8.67 5.41
C ILE A 45 16.15 -9.38 5.21
N TYR A 46 15.38 -9.55 6.29
CA TYR A 46 13.99 -9.97 6.20
C TYR A 46 13.10 -8.75 5.96
N LEU A 47 12.17 -8.84 5.01
CA LEU A 47 11.19 -7.79 4.72
C LEU A 47 9.79 -8.25 5.11
N VAL A 48 9.03 -7.34 5.74
CA VAL A 48 7.62 -7.54 6.06
C VAL A 48 6.82 -6.49 5.31
N GLY A 49 5.86 -6.92 4.49
CA GLY A 49 4.96 -6.04 3.77
C GLY A 49 3.52 -6.17 4.27
N TYR A 50 2.82 -5.03 4.38
CA TYR A 50 1.43 -4.96 4.85
C TYR A 50 0.53 -4.31 3.81
N CYS A 51 -0.65 -4.90 3.54
CA CYS A 51 -1.61 -4.39 2.56
C CYS A 51 -0.93 -4.10 1.20
N MET A 52 -1.08 -2.89 0.63
CA MET A 52 -0.41 -2.44 -0.59
C MET A 52 1.12 -2.50 -0.47
N GLY A 53 1.68 -2.24 0.71
CA GLY A 53 3.10 -2.39 0.98
C GLY A 53 3.63 -3.82 0.77
N GLY A 54 2.77 -4.83 0.87
CA GLY A 54 3.14 -6.21 0.53
C GLY A 54 3.30 -6.46 -0.96
N LEU A 55 2.52 -5.79 -1.81
CA LEU A 55 2.71 -5.85 -3.27
C LEU A 55 4.05 -5.24 -3.65
N MET A 56 4.33 -4.04 -3.13
CA MET A 56 5.60 -3.35 -3.35
C MET A 56 6.79 -4.16 -2.81
N ALA A 57 6.68 -4.74 -1.61
CA ALA A 57 7.69 -5.62 -1.04
C ALA A 57 7.93 -6.88 -1.89
N THR A 58 6.88 -7.42 -2.51
CA THR A 58 7.01 -8.58 -3.39
C THR A 58 7.73 -8.22 -4.68
N ALA A 59 7.35 -7.11 -5.32
CA ALA A 59 8.05 -6.61 -6.50
C ALA A 59 9.53 -6.29 -6.19
N LEU A 60 9.79 -5.64 -5.05
CA LEU A 60 11.14 -5.35 -4.59
C LEU A 60 11.98 -6.62 -4.43
N ALA A 61 11.41 -7.68 -3.85
CA ALA A 61 12.07 -8.97 -3.67
C ALA A 61 12.41 -9.68 -4.99
N GLN A 62 11.73 -9.36 -6.09
CA GLN A 62 12.07 -9.89 -7.41
C GLN A 62 13.27 -9.17 -8.05
N ILE A 63 13.45 -7.88 -7.74
CA ILE A 63 14.45 -7.03 -8.42
C ILE A 63 15.72 -6.78 -7.59
N THR A 64 15.82 -7.35 -6.38
CA THR A 64 17.01 -7.26 -5.52
C THR A 64 17.34 -8.59 -4.85
N GLN A 65 18.63 -8.82 -4.61
CA GLN A 65 19.14 -9.97 -3.84
C GLN A 65 19.30 -9.65 -2.34
N LYS A 66 18.91 -8.44 -1.91
CA LYS A 66 19.01 -7.99 -0.51
C LYS A 66 17.88 -8.51 0.38
N ILE A 67 16.95 -9.30 -0.14
CA ILE A 67 15.84 -9.86 0.64
C ILE A 67 16.09 -11.34 0.91
N LYS A 68 16.38 -11.67 2.18
CA LYS A 68 16.60 -13.03 2.68
C LYS A 68 15.29 -13.80 2.87
N GLY A 69 14.20 -13.09 3.12
CA GLY A 69 12.88 -13.67 3.30
C GLY A 69 11.81 -12.59 3.34
N LEU A 70 10.62 -12.93 2.85
CA LEU A 70 9.49 -12.02 2.71
C LEU A 70 8.31 -12.55 3.53
N VAL A 71 7.71 -11.68 4.35
CA VAL A 71 6.46 -11.95 5.07
C VAL A 71 5.40 -10.98 4.56
N LEU A 72 4.24 -11.50 4.16
CA LEU A 72 3.12 -10.72 3.64
C LEU A 72 1.96 -10.76 4.62
N LEU A 73 1.46 -9.59 5.01
CA LEU A 73 0.40 -9.43 6.00
C LEU A 73 -0.77 -8.64 5.39
N ALA A 74 -1.95 -9.25 5.36
CA ALA A 74 -3.15 -8.66 4.75
C ALA A 74 -2.92 -8.13 3.32
N THR A 75 -1.96 -8.71 2.60
CA THR A 75 -1.60 -8.30 1.25
C THR A 75 -2.57 -8.94 0.26
N PRO A 76 -3.31 -8.14 -0.54
CA PRO A 76 -4.10 -8.71 -1.61
C PRO A 76 -3.17 -9.35 -2.65
N TRP A 77 -3.50 -10.56 -3.11
CA TRP A 77 -2.70 -11.25 -4.14
C TRP A 77 -3.53 -11.67 -5.35
N ASN A 78 -4.85 -11.81 -5.18
CA ASN A 78 -5.77 -12.09 -6.26
C ASN A 78 -6.62 -10.85 -6.56
N PHE A 79 -6.40 -10.26 -7.74
CA PHE A 79 -7.16 -9.12 -8.25
C PHE A 79 -8.21 -9.54 -9.29
N HIS A 80 -8.28 -10.82 -9.62
CA HIS A 80 -9.36 -11.35 -10.46
C HIS A 80 -10.63 -11.43 -9.62
N THR A 81 -11.70 -10.80 -10.09
CA THR A 81 -13.03 -10.94 -9.52
C THR A 81 -14.05 -11.04 -10.63
N ASP A 82 -14.87 -12.08 -10.57
CA ASP A 82 -15.95 -12.29 -11.53
C ASP A 82 -17.26 -11.62 -11.06
N ASN A 83 -17.35 -11.11 -9.82
CA ASN A 83 -18.64 -10.85 -9.17
C ASN A 83 -18.65 -9.76 -8.08
N THR A 84 -17.86 -8.69 -8.20
CA THR A 84 -18.08 -7.51 -7.36
C THR A 84 -19.08 -6.57 -8.04
N TRP A 85 -20.27 -6.38 -7.44
CA TRP A 85 -21.32 -5.47 -7.92
C TRP A 85 -20.81 -4.05 -8.21
N MET A 86 -19.71 -3.65 -7.58
CA MET A 86 -19.09 -2.34 -7.71
C MET A 86 -18.14 -2.21 -8.90
N VAL A 87 -17.64 -3.30 -9.49
CA VAL A 87 -16.68 -3.27 -10.60
C VAL A 87 -17.23 -2.49 -11.81
N PRO A 88 -18.48 -2.70 -12.28
CA PRO A 88 -19.03 -1.91 -13.37
C PRO A 88 -19.12 -0.40 -13.06
N TYR A 89 -19.42 -0.04 -11.82
CA TYR A 89 -19.49 1.37 -11.41
C TYR A 89 -18.11 2.02 -11.37
N LEU A 90 -17.09 1.31 -10.85
CA LEU A 90 -15.72 1.79 -10.84
C LEU A 90 -15.19 2.00 -12.26
N HIS A 91 -15.47 1.06 -13.17
CA HIS A 91 -15.14 1.22 -14.59
C HIS A 91 -15.89 2.39 -15.23
N ALA A 92 -17.18 2.57 -14.96
CA ALA A 92 -17.94 3.70 -15.50
C ALA A 92 -17.45 5.06 -14.96
N SER A 93 -16.83 5.08 -13.77
CA SER A 93 -16.30 6.30 -13.15
C SER A 93 -14.80 6.54 -13.36
N SER A 94 -14.07 5.65 -14.05
CA SER A 94 -12.60 5.72 -14.16
C SER A 94 -12.14 7.03 -14.78
N ASP A 95 -12.73 7.43 -15.90
CA ASP A 95 -12.31 8.61 -16.65
C ASP A 95 -12.57 9.90 -15.86
N MET A 96 -13.67 9.93 -15.09
CA MET A 96 -13.98 11.04 -14.20
C MET A 96 -13.00 11.11 -13.02
N LEU A 97 -12.62 9.95 -12.48
CA LEU A 97 -11.65 9.85 -11.40
C LEU A 97 -10.26 10.28 -11.86
N GLU A 98 -9.83 9.84 -13.05
CA GLU A 98 -8.57 10.26 -13.67
C GLU A 98 -8.52 11.77 -13.89
N GLN A 99 -9.57 12.36 -14.47
CA GLN A 99 -9.66 13.82 -14.63
C GLN A 99 -9.62 14.57 -13.29
N ALA A 100 -10.28 14.06 -12.26
CA ALA A 100 -10.24 14.66 -10.94
C ALA A 100 -8.84 14.60 -10.32
N ILE A 101 -8.12 13.49 -10.49
CA ILE A 101 -6.73 13.33 -10.05
C ILE A 101 -5.83 14.31 -10.81
N ASP A 102 -5.98 14.43 -12.12
CA ASP A 102 -5.18 15.34 -12.95
C ASP A 102 -5.39 16.80 -12.55
N LEU A 103 -6.62 17.20 -12.24
CA LEU A 103 -6.95 18.55 -11.78
C LEU A 103 -6.41 18.85 -10.38
N ALA A 104 -6.49 17.90 -9.47
CA ALA A 104 -6.02 18.05 -8.09
C ALA A 104 -4.50 17.81 -7.95
N ASN A 105 -3.86 17.17 -8.94
CA ASN A 105 -2.49 16.69 -8.92
C ASN A 105 -2.16 15.76 -7.73
N GLU A 106 -3.21 15.13 -7.19
CA GLU A 106 -3.21 14.12 -6.14
C GLU A 106 -4.61 13.50 -6.03
N LEU A 107 -4.71 12.29 -5.48
CA LEU A 107 -6.00 11.69 -5.14
C LEU A 107 -6.34 12.06 -3.69
N PRO A 108 -7.46 12.78 -3.42
CA PRO A 108 -7.84 13.13 -2.06
C PRO A 108 -8.05 11.89 -1.19
N GLY A 109 -7.61 11.96 0.07
CA GLY A 109 -7.69 10.85 1.01
C GLY A 109 -9.13 10.38 1.26
N GLU A 110 -10.11 11.28 1.18
CA GLU A 110 -11.54 11.00 1.32
C GLU A 110 -12.05 10.08 0.21
N VAL A 111 -11.56 10.25 -1.03
CA VAL A 111 -11.95 9.40 -2.15
C VAL A 111 -11.43 7.98 -1.93
N ILE A 112 -10.18 7.85 -1.47
CA ILE A 112 -9.58 6.56 -1.11
C ILE A 112 -10.37 5.90 0.03
N GLN A 113 -10.74 6.66 1.07
CA GLN A 113 -11.54 6.16 2.19
C GLN A 113 -12.93 5.70 1.73
N LEU A 114 -13.58 6.44 0.84
CA LEU A 114 -14.87 6.06 0.25
C LEU A 114 -14.78 4.72 -0.48
N LEU A 115 -13.73 4.53 -1.30
CA LEU A 115 -13.48 3.28 -2.02
C LEU A 115 -13.21 2.10 -1.07
N PHE A 116 -12.46 2.31 0.03
CA PHE A 116 -12.26 1.25 1.02
C PHE A 116 -13.55 0.90 1.76
N ASN A 117 -14.36 1.91 2.11
CA ASN A 117 -15.63 1.70 2.80
C ASN A 117 -16.64 0.95 1.92
N SER A 118 -16.67 1.24 0.62
CA SER A 118 -17.57 0.56 -0.32
C SER A 118 -17.19 -0.90 -0.58
N LEU A 119 -15.90 -1.25 -0.49
CA LEU A 119 -15.42 -2.64 -0.58
C LEU A 119 -15.78 -3.49 0.65
N ASN A 120 -15.97 -2.86 1.81
CA ASN A 120 -16.34 -3.56 3.04
C ASN A 120 -17.27 -2.70 3.92
N PRO A 121 -18.55 -2.53 3.53
CA PRO A 121 -19.50 -1.69 4.27
C PRO A 121 -19.75 -2.19 5.70
N MET A 122 -19.47 -3.48 5.97
CA MET A 122 -19.60 -4.09 7.30
C MET A 122 -18.43 -3.76 8.24
N SER A 123 -17.32 -3.21 7.76
CA SER A 123 -16.19 -2.77 8.60
C SER A 123 -16.55 -1.55 9.45
N PHE A 124 -17.39 -0.65 8.93
CA PHE A 124 -17.90 0.53 9.64
C PHE A 124 -18.74 0.13 10.87
N VAL A 125 -19.62 -0.86 10.73
CA VAL A 125 -20.47 -1.39 11.82
C VAL A 125 -19.64 -2.08 12.92
N LYS A 126 -18.54 -2.77 12.55
CA LYS A 126 -17.64 -3.40 13.52
C LYS A 126 -16.84 -2.37 14.33
N LYS A 127 -16.40 -1.28 13.72
CA LYS A 127 -15.62 -0.21 14.38
C LYS A 127 -16.45 0.57 15.42
N PHE A 128 -17.74 0.78 15.18
CA PHE A 128 -18.64 1.41 16.17
C PHE A 128 -19.00 0.48 17.33
N ARG A 129 -19.05 -0.84 17.11
CA ARG A 129 -19.28 -1.80 18.21
C ARG A 129 -18.11 -1.91 19.18
N SER A 130 -16.87 -1.63 18.76
CA SER A 130 -15.72 -1.63 19.67
C SER A 130 -15.58 -0.34 20.49
N LEU A 131 -16.28 0.74 20.13
CA LEU A 131 -16.30 2.00 20.88
C LEU A 131 -17.47 2.09 21.88
N GLY A 132 -18.45 1.19 21.80
CA GLY A 132 -19.56 1.08 22.76
C GLY A 132 -19.31 0.09 23.91
N GLN A 133 -18.09 -0.44 24.04
CA GLN A 133 -17.67 -1.34 25.13
C GLN A 133 -16.44 -0.81 25.90
N SER A 134 -16.18 0.51 25.85
CA SER A 134 -15.18 1.18 26.69
C SER A 134 -15.86 2.10 27.69
#